data_AF-A0A0B1SNF8-F1
#
_entry.id   AF-A0A0B1SNF8-F1
#
_cell.length_a   1.000
_cell.length_b   1.000
_cell.length_c   1.000
_cell.angle_alpha   90.00
_cell.angle_beta   90.00
_cell.angle_gamma   90.00
#
_symmetry.space_group_name_H-M   'P 1'
#
loop_
_entity.id
_entity.type
_entity.pdbx_description
1 polymer ?
#
loop_
_entity_poly.entity_id
_entity_poly.type
_entity_poly.pdbx_seq_one_letter_code
_entity_poly.pdbx_strand_id
1 'polypeptide(L)'
;MQKRICATMAAYHNMDTPEIEFDKLFPFRKTRDFIRNMDMSAAQNSLSFISHLEENLRDIQALIRPLNEEIAFCHNDLLAHNVIFDESSGRVLFIDYEYADFNYALFDIGNHFCEFAGVEEPDYSKCPNKEEIRSFLRIYLEARQGNVDEDRLETMLRRVPLFQAFSHLLWSAWAVVQSQNSTLDFDYASYAAIRYEQYKKCLDSYCSDLRN
;
A
#
# COMPACT_ATOMS: atom_id res chain seq x y z
N MET A 1 -0.61 -19.28 -8.39
CA MET A 1 -0.97 -18.48 -7.21
C MET A 1 -1.62 -17.14 -7.57
N GLN A 2 -0.92 -16.23 -8.28
CA GLN A 2 -1.39 -14.87 -8.61
C GLN A 2 -2.85 -14.76 -9.11
N LYS A 3 -3.29 -15.57 -10.08
CA LYS A 3 -4.69 -15.58 -10.55
C LYS A 3 -5.72 -15.73 -9.42
N ARG A 4 -5.40 -16.51 -8.39
CA ARG A 4 -6.29 -16.73 -7.24
C ARG A 4 -6.27 -15.55 -6.28
N ILE A 5 -5.10 -14.98 -6.02
CA ILE A 5 -4.96 -13.74 -5.24
C ILE A 5 -5.76 -12.62 -5.90
N CYS A 6 -5.58 -12.40 -7.21
CA CYS A 6 -6.32 -11.41 -7.99
C CYS A 6 -7.84 -11.64 -7.92
N ALA A 7 -8.30 -12.89 -8.04
CA ALA A 7 -9.72 -13.21 -7.95
C ALA A 7 -10.29 -12.92 -6.54
N THR A 8 -9.57 -13.28 -5.49
CA THR A 8 -9.96 -13.00 -4.10
C THR A 8 -9.99 -11.48 -3.85
N MET A 9 -8.94 -10.76 -4.24
CA MET A 9 -8.86 -9.29 -4.13
C MET A 9 -9.97 -8.58 -4.91
N ALA A 10 -10.23 -9.00 -6.15
CA ALA A 10 -11.31 -8.45 -6.97
C ALA A 10 -12.69 -8.67 -6.33
N ALA A 11 -12.92 -9.81 -5.66
CA ALA A 11 -14.16 -10.07 -4.96
C ALA A 11 -14.40 -9.09 -3.79
N TYR A 12 -13.37 -8.78 -2.99
CA TYR A 12 -13.47 -7.74 -1.96
C TYR A 12 -13.70 -6.37 -2.58
N HIS A 13 -12.94 -6.04 -3.63
CA HIS A 13 -13.03 -4.71 -4.19
C HIS A 13 -14.33 -4.44 -4.97
N ASN A 14 -15.09 -5.47 -5.31
CA ASN A 14 -16.42 -5.38 -5.94
C ASN A 14 -17.56 -5.29 -4.90
N MET A 15 -17.27 -5.25 -3.60
CA MET A 15 -18.28 -5.00 -2.57
C MET A 15 -18.82 -3.57 -2.64
N ASP A 16 -20.08 -3.40 -2.22
CA ASP A 16 -20.74 -2.08 -2.21
C ASP A 16 -19.94 -1.08 -1.38
N THR A 17 -19.64 0.07 -2.00
CA THR A 17 -18.87 1.14 -1.38
C THR A 17 -19.80 2.29 -1.00
N PRO A 18 -19.87 2.68 0.28
CA PRO A 18 -20.68 3.80 0.70
C PRO A 18 -20.03 5.12 0.27
N GLU A 19 -20.80 6.20 0.29
CA GLU A 19 -20.24 7.54 0.12
C GLU A 19 -19.33 7.87 1.31
N ILE A 20 -18.05 8.11 1.03
CA ILE A 20 -17.03 8.39 2.06
C ILE A 20 -16.30 9.68 1.68
N GLU A 21 -16.21 10.59 2.64
CA GLU A 21 -15.40 11.79 2.49
C GLU A 21 -13.93 11.41 2.28
N PHE A 22 -13.29 12.05 1.29
CA PHE A 22 -11.90 11.81 0.92
C PHE A 22 -10.94 11.72 2.11
N ASP A 23 -11.03 12.66 3.06
CA ASP A 23 -10.13 12.73 4.22
C ASP A 23 -10.41 11.69 5.33
N LYS A 24 -11.53 10.94 5.21
CA LYS A 24 -11.92 9.85 6.10
C LYS A 24 -11.53 8.47 5.57
N LEU A 25 -11.10 8.36 4.31
CA LEU A 25 -10.57 7.12 3.75
C LEU A 25 -9.42 6.58 4.61
N PHE A 26 -9.37 5.25 4.72
CA PHE A 26 -8.45 4.54 5.60
C PHE A 26 -7.01 5.06 5.58
N PRO A 27 -6.32 5.17 4.42
CA PRO A 27 -4.88 5.36 4.44
C PRO A 27 -4.54 6.79 4.91
N PHE A 28 -5.38 7.78 4.62
CA PHE A 28 -5.16 9.16 5.08
C PHE A 28 -5.44 9.29 6.57
N ARG A 29 -6.59 8.77 7.02
CA ARG A 29 -6.99 8.80 8.42
C ARG A 29 -5.96 8.06 9.27
N LYS A 30 -5.61 6.82 8.89
CA LYS A 30 -4.71 5.96 9.66
C LYS A 30 -3.27 6.47 9.68
N THR A 31 -2.74 6.95 8.56
CA THR A 31 -1.39 7.57 8.54
C THR A 31 -1.35 8.79 9.44
N ARG A 32 -2.37 9.64 9.41
CA ARG A 32 -2.49 10.81 10.29
C ARG A 32 -2.57 10.42 11.77
N ASP A 33 -3.32 9.36 12.08
CA ASP A 33 -3.41 8.84 13.44
C ASP A 33 -2.05 8.32 13.92
N PHE A 34 -1.28 7.64 13.08
CA PHE A 34 0.09 7.25 13.45
C PHE A 34 0.97 8.46 13.72
N ILE A 35 0.99 9.45 12.81
CA ILE A 35 1.80 10.66 12.99
C ILE A 35 1.48 11.39 14.29
N ARG A 36 0.19 11.50 14.64
CA ARG A 36 -0.25 12.16 15.89
C ARG A 36 0.13 11.42 17.16
N ASN A 37 0.36 10.10 17.08
CA ASN A 37 0.72 9.27 18.23
C ASN A 37 2.23 9.09 18.39
N MET A 38 3.05 9.76 17.57
CA MET A 38 4.51 9.73 17.71
C MET A 38 4.98 10.63 18.85
N ASP A 39 5.87 10.12 19.70
CA ASP A 39 6.66 10.97 20.59
C ASP A 39 7.77 11.66 19.78
N MET A 40 7.51 12.90 19.37
CA MET A 40 8.45 13.71 18.61
C MET A 40 9.78 13.95 19.34
N SER A 41 9.80 13.95 20.67
CA SER A 41 11.01 14.22 21.45
C SER A 41 11.97 13.04 21.48
N ALA A 42 11.43 11.82 21.56
CA ALA A 42 12.21 10.58 21.54
C ALA A 42 12.68 10.21 20.13
N ALA A 43 11.86 10.49 19.10
CA ALA A 43 12.11 10.02 17.74
C ALA A 43 13.11 10.88 16.95
N GLN A 44 13.18 12.17 17.23
CA GLN A 44 13.97 13.12 16.43
C GLN A 44 15.48 12.92 16.58
N ASN A 45 15.92 12.21 17.62
CA ASN A 45 17.32 11.87 17.86
C ASN A 45 17.83 10.71 16.98
N SER A 46 16.94 9.88 16.41
CA SER A 46 17.32 8.73 15.58
C SER A 46 16.78 8.79 14.14
N LEU A 47 15.63 9.45 13.91
CA LEU A 47 14.95 9.46 12.62
C LEU A 47 14.56 10.89 12.21
N SER A 48 15.46 11.58 11.51
CA SER A 48 15.28 12.99 11.11
C SER A 48 14.11 13.23 10.17
N PHE A 49 13.65 12.21 9.43
CA PHE A 49 12.56 12.37 8.46
C PHE A 49 11.17 12.55 9.10
N ILE A 50 11.01 12.28 10.39
CA ILE A 50 9.71 12.31 11.07
C ILE A 50 9.06 13.69 10.97
N SER A 51 9.85 14.76 11.02
CA SER A 51 9.35 16.14 10.87
C SER A 51 8.74 16.42 9.49
N HIS A 52 8.96 15.56 8.49
CA HIS A 52 8.41 15.70 7.15
C HIS A 52 7.16 14.85 6.90
N LEU A 53 6.81 13.90 7.78
CA LEU A 53 5.72 12.96 7.53
C LEU A 53 4.36 13.64 7.32
N GLU A 54 4.06 14.70 8.08
CA GLU A 54 2.82 15.46 7.89
C GLU A 54 2.77 16.17 6.53
N GLU A 55 3.88 16.75 6.09
CA GLU A 55 4.00 17.40 4.80
C GLU A 55 3.87 16.38 3.67
N ASN A 56 4.59 15.26 3.77
CA ASN A 56 4.53 14.18 2.80
C ASN A 56 3.13 13.58 2.67
N LEU A 57 2.39 13.45 3.78
CA LEU A 57 0.99 13.00 3.73
C LEU A 57 0.13 14.02 2.96
N ARG A 58 0.32 15.32 3.20
CA ARG A 58 -0.40 16.38 2.46
C ARG A 58 -0.06 16.36 0.97
N ASP A 59 1.20 16.12 0.61
CA ASP A 59 1.64 16.02 -0.78
C ASP A 59 1.00 14.83 -1.50
N ILE A 60 1.03 13.63 -0.88
CA ILE A 60 0.32 12.46 -1.42
C ILE A 60 -1.17 12.75 -1.58
N GLN A 61 -1.80 13.37 -0.57
CA GLN A 61 -3.21 13.75 -0.64
C GLN A 61 -3.50 14.65 -1.85
N ALA A 62 -2.65 15.66 -2.09
CA ALA A 62 -2.79 16.59 -3.20
C ALA A 62 -2.60 15.91 -4.56
N LEU A 63 -1.71 14.92 -4.66
CA LEU A 63 -1.49 14.13 -5.88
C LEU A 63 -2.63 13.15 -6.17
N ILE A 64 -3.21 12.51 -5.16
CA ILE A 64 -4.26 11.51 -5.33
C ILE A 64 -5.63 12.14 -5.60
N ARG A 65 -5.97 13.25 -4.92
CA ARG A 65 -7.28 13.91 -5.03
C ARG A 65 -7.77 14.15 -6.46
N PRO A 66 -6.97 14.68 -7.41
CA PRO A 66 -7.42 14.92 -8.78
C PRO A 66 -7.53 13.64 -9.64
N LEU A 67 -7.01 12.50 -9.18
CA LEU A 67 -7.00 11.27 -9.99
C LEU A 67 -8.38 10.60 -10.10
N ASN A 68 -9.29 10.94 -9.17
CA ASN A 68 -10.62 10.35 -9.03
C ASN A 68 -10.56 8.81 -9.11
N GLU A 69 -9.62 8.22 -8.36
CA GLU A 69 -9.43 6.78 -8.34
C GLU A 69 -10.55 6.05 -7.61
N GLU A 70 -10.77 4.81 -8.03
CA GLU A 70 -11.84 3.96 -7.52
C GLU A 70 -11.60 3.58 -6.04
N ILE A 71 -12.63 3.83 -5.22
CA ILE A 71 -12.69 3.42 -3.82
C ILE A 71 -13.32 2.02 -3.76
N ALA A 72 -12.79 1.19 -2.89
CA ALA A 72 -13.17 -0.20 -2.70
C ALA A 72 -12.96 -0.61 -1.23
N PHE A 73 -13.67 -1.66 -0.79
CA PHE A 73 -13.34 -2.31 0.47
C PHE A 73 -12.02 -3.08 0.31
N CYS A 74 -10.98 -2.65 1.01
CA CYS A 74 -9.62 -3.16 0.87
C CYS A 74 -9.18 -3.88 2.13
N HIS A 75 -8.26 -4.83 1.99
CA HIS A 75 -7.64 -5.49 3.14
C HIS A 75 -6.57 -4.59 3.79
N ASN A 76 -5.86 -3.79 2.98
CA ASN A 76 -4.84 -2.82 3.35
C ASN A 76 -3.53 -3.39 3.93
N ASP A 77 -3.44 -4.71 4.12
CA ASP A 77 -2.27 -5.39 4.70
C ASP A 77 -2.00 -6.79 4.11
N LEU A 78 -1.98 -6.88 2.78
CA LEU A 78 -1.79 -8.15 2.06
C LEU A 78 -0.34 -8.59 1.93
N LEU A 79 0.33 -8.78 3.06
CA LEU A 79 1.61 -9.48 3.14
C LEU A 79 1.44 -11.01 3.06
N ALA A 80 2.52 -11.74 2.78
CA ALA A 80 2.46 -13.18 2.48
C ALA A 80 1.80 -14.02 3.58
N HIS A 81 2.00 -13.68 4.86
CA HIS A 81 1.39 -14.39 6.00
C HIS A 81 -0.13 -14.24 6.07
N ASN A 82 -0.70 -13.20 5.45
CA ASN A 82 -2.14 -12.94 5.41
C ASN A 82 -2.81 -13.62 4.20
N VAL A 83 -2.06 -14.42 3.42
CA VAL A 83 -2.56 -15.13 2.22
C VAL A 83 -2.43 -16.64 2.43
N ILE A 84 -3.56 -17.30 2.68
CA ILE A 84 -3.61 -18.75 2.91
C ILE A 84 -4.05 -19.46 1.63
N PHE A 85 -3.28 -20.46 1.21
CA PHE A 85 -3.70 -21.38 0.16
C PHE A 85 -4.30 -22.64 0.77
N ASP A 86 -5.60 -22.83 0.58
CA ASP A 86 -6.28 -24.07 0.95
C ASP A 86 -6.10 -25.10 -0.17
N GLU A 87 -5.22 -26.07 0.04
CA GLU A 87 -4.94 -27.14 -0.92
C GLU A 87 -6.19 -27.98 -1.23
N SER A 88 -7.11 -28.12 -0.29
CA SER A 88 -8.29 -28.99 -0.43
C SER A 88 -9.32 -28.42 -1.40
N SER A 89 -9.55 -27.10 -1.34
CA SER A 89 -10.45 -26.39 -2.25
C SER A 89 -9.73 -25.74 -3.44
N GLY A 90 -8.39 -25.66 -3.39
CA GLY A 90 -7.56 -24.97 -4.36
C GLY A 90 -7.76 -23.45 -4.36
N ARG A 91 -8.29 -22.88 -3.26
CA ARG A 91 -8.65 -21.46 -3.12
C ARG A 91 -7.60 -20.68 -2.34
N VAL A 92 -7.58 -19.37 -2.56
CA VAL A 92 -6.83 -18.42 -1.74
C VAL A 92 -7.80 -17.70 -0.81
N LEU A 93 -7.49 -17.70 0.48
CA LEU A 93 -8.21 -16.99 1.53
C LEU A 93 -7.30 -15.90 2.07
N PHE A 94 -7.86 -14.71 2.29
CA PHE A 94 -7.19 -13.70 3.10
C PHE A 94 -7.62 -13.84 4.56
N ILE A 95 -6.73 -13.49 5.47
CA ILE A 95 -6.96 -13.51 6.92
C ILE A 95 -6.37 -12.24 7.54
N ASP A 96 -6.73 -11.97 8.79
CA ASP A 96 -6.23 -10.82 9.55
C ASP A 96 -6.65 -9.46 8.97
N TYR A 97 -7.95 -9.19 9.08
CA TYR A 97 -8.60 -7.99 8.55
C TYR A 97 -8.49 -6.76 9.49
N GLU A 98 -7.47 -6.68 10.34
CA GLU A 98 -7.37 -5.62 11.35
C GLU A 98 -7.30 -4.20 10.76
N TYR A 99 -6.75 -4.08 9.56
CA TYR A 99 -6.68 -2.84 8.78
C TYR A 99 -7.72 -2.75 7.66
N ALA A 100 -8.61 -3.73 7.54
CA ALA A 100 -9.56 -3.75 6.45
C ALA A 100 -10.60 -2.64 6.58
N ASP A 101 -10.69 -1.80 5.55
CA ASP A 101 -11.58 -0.63 5.48
C ASP A 101 -11.58 -0.09 4.05
N PHE A 102 -12.45 0.87 3.76
CA PHE A 102 -12.55 1.51 2.47
C PHE A 102 -11.32 2.37 2.15
N ASN A 103 -10.75 2.08 0.99
CA ASN A 103 -9.53 2.66 0.47
C ASN A 103 -9.54 2.60 -1.08
N TYR A 104 -8.51 3.11 -1.73
CA TYR A 104 -8.29 2.91 -3.16
C TYR A 104 -7.85 1.48 -3.43
N ALA A 105 -8.48 0.83 -4.42
CA ALA A 105 -8.07 -0.51 -4.85
C ALA A 105 -6.58 -0.58 -5.25
N LEU A 106 -6.06 0.51 -5.82
CA LEU A 106 -4.64 0.64 -6.17
C LEU A 106 -3.72 0.71 -4.94
N PHE A 107 -4.20 1.18 -3.78
CA PHE A 107 -3.43 1.10 -2.54
C PHE A 107 -3.24 -0.36 -2.14
N ASP A 108 -4.30 -1.16 -2.13
CA ASP A 108 -4.21 -2.56 -1.70
C ASP A 108 -3.30 -3.38 -2.63
N ILE A 109 -3.41 -3.14 -3.95
CA ILE A 109 -2.52 -3.72 -4.97
C ILE A 109 -1.06 -3.25 -4.78
N GLY A 110 -0.86 -1.94 -4.64
CA GLY A 110 0.47 -1.35 -4.46
C GLY A 110 1.15 -1.87 -3.19
N ASN A 111 0.39 -1.94 -2.10
CA ASN A 111 0.83 -2.52 -0.84
C ASN A 111 1.25 -3.98 -1.02
N HIS A 112 0.40 -4.80 -1.63
CA HIS A 112 0.71 -6.20 -1.91
C HIS A 112 2.05 -6.36 -2.66
N PHE A 113 2.34 -5.49 -3.64
CA PHE A 113 3.63 -5.51 -4.34
C PHE A 113 4.81 -5.11 -3.45
N CYS A 114 4.64 -4.13 -2.56
CA CYS A 114 5.68 -3.72 -1.62
C CYS A 114 6.08 -4.87 -0.67
N GLU A 115 5.12 -5.72 -0.29
CA GLU A 115 5.33 -6.82 0.66
C GLU A 115 6.09 -8.02 0.07
N PHE A 116 6.37 -8.03 -1.25
CA PHE A 116 7.26 -9.04 -1.86
C PHE A 116 8.70 -8.93 -1.34
N ALA A 117 9.08 -7.77 -0.80
CA ALA A 117 10.37 -7.58 -0.17
C ALA A 117 10.53 -8.40 1.12
N GLY A 118 9.43 -8.72 1.80
CA GLY A 118 9.46 -9.26 3.18
C GLY A 118 9.68 -8.18 4.24
N VAL A 119 9.60 -8.58 5.51
CA VAL A 119 9.54 -7.67 6.67
C VAL A 119 10.84 -7.66 7.49
N GLU A 120 11.37 -8.83 7.87
CA GLU A 120 12.56 -8.94 8.74
C GLU A 120 13.86 -8.50 8.03
N GLU A 121 14.09 -9.04 6.83
CA GLU A 121 15.22 -8.67 5.97
C GLU A 121 14.70 -8.27 4.59
N PRO A 122 14.19 -7.03 4.44
CA PRO A 122 13.53 -6.60 3.21
C PRO A 122 14.47 -6.62 2.00
N ASP A 123 14.10 -7.39 0.98
CA ASP A 123 14.79 -7.45 -0.32
C ASP A 123 13.88 -6.90 -1.44
N TYR A 124 13.97 -5.58 -1.66
CA TYR A 124 13.18 -4.90 -2.68
C TYR A 124 13.49 -5.31 -4.13
N SER A 125 14.54 -6.10 -4.37
CA SER A 125 14.76 -6.70 -5.69
C SER A 125 13.75 -7.79 -6.04
N LYS A 126 13.05 -8.33 -5.03
CA LYS A 126 11.95 -9.30 -5.20
C LYS A 126 10.61 -8.65 -5.55
N CYS A 127 10.48 -7.34 -5.40
CA CYS A 127 9.27 -6.63 -5.79
C CYS A 127 9.07 -6.72 -7.31
N PRO A 128 7.81 -6.83 -7.78
CA PRO A 128 7.55 -7.04 -9.19
C PRO A 128 8.02 -5.87 -10.05
N ASN A 129 8.63 -6.17 -11.19
CA ASN A 129 9.01 -5.17 -12.19
C ASN A 129 7.79 -4.71 -13.02
N LYS A 130 7.99 -3.74 -13.94
CA LYS A 130 6.89 -3.16 -14.74
C LYS A 130 6.08 -4.21 -15.53
N GLU A 131 6.72 -5.24 -16.09
CA GLU A 131 6.01 -6.28 -16.85
C GLU A 131 5.25 -7.26 -15.94
N GLU A 132 5.81 -7.57 -14.76
CA GLU A 132 5.13 -8.39 -13.76
C GLU A 132 3.92 -7.67 -13.16
N ILE A 133 4.05 -6.36 -12.88
CA ILE A 133 2.93 -5.50 -12.47
C ILE A 133 1.86 -5.46 -13.57
N ARG A 134 2.24 -5.26 -14.84
CA ARG A 134 1.30 -5.29 -15.97
C ARG A 134 0.56 -6.62 -16.02
N SER A 135 1.28 -7.74 -15.94
CA SER A 135 0.67 -9.08 -15.94
C SER A 135 -0.32 -9.26 -14.79
N PHE A 136 0.04 -8.85 -13.58
CA PHE A 136 -0.86 -8.90 -12.42
C PHE A 136 -2.11 -8.04 -12.63
N LEU A 137 -1.95 -6.80 -13.08
CA LEU A 137 -3.05 -5.86 -13.31
C LEU A 137 -4.02 -6.36 -14.38
N ARG A 138 -3.53 -6.98 -15.46
CA ARG A 138 -4.39 -7.62 -16.48
C ARG A 138 -5.25 -8.73 -15.87
N ILE A 139 -4.62 -9.62 -15.09
CA ILE A 139 -5.33 -10.71 -14.42
C ILE A 139 -6.37 -10.18 -13.44
N TYR A 140 -6.02 -9.13 -12.71
CA TYR A 140 -6.91 -8.46 -11.77
C TYR A 140 -8.10 -7.78 -12.45
N LEU A 141 -7.89 -7.02 -13.53
CA LEU A 141 -8.96 -6.39 -14.30
C LEU A 141 -9.90 -7.43 -14.90
N GLU A 142 -9.35 -8.49 -15.50
CA GLU A 142 -10.13 -9.61 -16.01
C GLU A 142 -10.98 -10.25 -14.91
N ALA A 143 -10.42 -10.47 -13.72
CA ALA A 143 -11.16 -11.03 -12.59
C ALA A 143 -12.23 -10.09 -12.02
N ARG A 144 -11.98 -8.77 -12.08
CA ARG A 144 -12.87 -7.74 -11.52
C ARG A 144 -14.03 -7.40 -12.45
N GLN A 145 -13.77 -7.33 -13.75
CA GLN A 145 -14.67 -6.75 -14.75
C GLN A 145 -15.07 -7.75 -15.85
N GLY A 146 -14.41 -8.91 -15.93
CA GLY A 146 -14.64 -9.91 -16.99
C GLY A 146 -14.06 -9.51 -18.36
N ASN A 147 -13.31 -8.42 -18.42
CA ASN A 147 -12.50 -8.01 -19.57
C ASN A 147 -11.31 -7.16 -19.10
N VAL A 148 -10.37 -6.86 -20.00
CA VAL A 148 -9.29 -5.92 -19.75
C VAL A 148 -9.50 -4.66 -20.59
N ASP A 149 -9.87 -3.56 -19.95
CA ASP A 149 -9.78 -2.22 -20.51
C ASP A 149 -8.30 -1.78 -20.54
N GLU A 150 -7.74 -1.66 -21.75
CA GLU A 150 -6.33 -1.30 -21.96
C GLU A 150 -6.03 0.14 -21.50
N ASP A 151 -6.97 1.08 -21.65
CA ASP A 151 -6.78 2.47 -21.19
C ASP A 151 -6.76 2.52 -19.65
N ARG A 152 -7.62 1.72 -19.01
CA ARG A 152 -7.60 1.55 -17.56
C ARG A 152 -6.29 0.89 -17.10
N LEU A 153 -5.83 -0.16 -17.78
CA LEU A 153 -4.58 -0.84 -17.48
C LEU A 153 -3.39 0.13 -17.51
N GLU A 154 -3.24 0.91 -18.59
CA GLU A 154 -2.14 1.88 -18.73
C GLU A 154 -2.26 3.03 -17.72
N THR A 155 -3.48 3.41 -17.34
CA THR A 155 -3.71 4.37 -16.26
C THR A 155 -3.31 3.81 -14.90
N MET A 156 -3.65 2.55 -14.60
CA MET A 156 -3.22 1.89 -13.37
C MET A 156 -1.69 1.75 -13.32
N LEU A 157 -1.05 1.32 -14.41
CA LEU A 157 0.40 1.19 -14.51
C LEU A 157 1.14 2.48 -14.15
N ARG A 158 0.66 3.61 -14.66
CA ARG A 158 1.23 4.94 -14.34
C ARG A 158 0.99 5.36 -12.88
N ARG A 159 -0.09 4.90 -12.25
CA ARG A 159 -0.50 5.32 -10.90
C ARG A 159 0.01 4.40 -9.80
N VAL A 160 0.31 3.13 -10.07
CA VAL A 160 0.81 2.16 -9.07
C VAL A 160 1.99 2.72 -8.25
N PRO A 161 3.01 3.37 -8.83
CA PRO A 161 4.13 3.89 -8.04
C PRO A 161 3.71 4.92 -6.98
N LEU A 162 2.68 5.74 -7.25
CA LEU A 162 2.14 6.68 -6.25
C LEU A 162 1.51 5.95 -5.07
N PHE A 163 0.77 4.87 -5.32
CA PHE A 163 0.12 4.09 -4.28
C PHE A 163 1.11 3.19 -3.51
N GLN A 164 2.17 2.71 -4.15
CA GLN A 164 3.31 2.09 -3.46
C GLN A 164 4.01 3.10 -2.55
N ALA A 165 4.23 4.34 -3.02
CA ALA A 165 4.77 5.42 -2.19
C ALA A 165 3.89 5.65 -0.95
N PHE A 166 2.57 5.65 -1.13
CA PHE A 166 1.64 5.83 -0.02
C PHE A 166 1.68 4.67 0.99
N SER A 167 1.73 3.41 0.51
CA SER A 167 1.94 2.26 1.40
C SER A 167 3.24 2.42 2.21
N HIS A 168 4.34 2.76 1.56
CA HIS A 168 5.61 2.97 2.23
C HIS A 168 5.57 4.09 3.28
N LEU A 169 4.89 5.21 2.99
CA LEU A 169 4.71 6.29 3.95
C LEU A 169 3.88 5.84 5.17
N LEU A 170 2.76 5.14 4.94
CA LEU A 170 1.90 4.62 6.01
C LEU A 170 2.67 3.68 6.94
N TRP A 171 3.37 2.70 6.38
CA TRP A 171 4.10 1.71 7.15
C TRP A 171 5.37 2.25 7.79
N SER A 172 5.99 3.29 7.20
CA SER A 172 7.04 4.06 7.87
C SER A 172 6.50 4.76 9.11
N ALA A 173 5.36 5.45 8.99
CA ALA A 173 4.73 6.12 10.13
C ALA A 173 4.31 5.13 11.24
N TRP A 174 3.74 3.98 10.86
CA TRP A 174 3.44 2.88 11.79
C TRP A 174 4.70 2.41 12.53
N ALA A 175 5.78 2.15 11.80
CA ALA A 175 7.02 1.64 12.37
C ALA A 175 7.67 2.64 13.34
N VAL A 176 7.58 3.95 13.09
CA VAL A 176 8.01 4.96 14.06
C VAL A 176 7.25 4.81 15.37
N VAL A 177 5.91 4.71 15.34
CA VAL A 177 5.10 4.51 16.54
C VAL A 177 5.47 3.21 17.26
N GLN A 178 5.70 2.13 16.51
CA GLN A 178 6.09 0.85 17.10
C GLN A 178 7.48 0.88 17.73
N SER A 179 8.43 1.64 17.17
CA SER A 179 9.77 1.79 17.77
C SER A 179 9.77 2.44 19.16
N GLN A 180 8.68 3.14 19.50
CA GLN A 180 8.52 3.82 20.79
C GLN A 180 7.71 3.00 21.81
N ASN A 181 6.85 2.08 21.34
CA ASN A 181 5.83 1.45 22.17
C ASN A 181 5.90 -0.08 22.19
N SER A 182 6.49 -0.70 21.16
CA SER A 182 6.54 -2.16 21.06
C SER A 182 7.59 -2.75 21.98
N THR A 183 7.30 -3.93 22.52
CA THR A 183 8.23 -4.74 23.32
C THR A 183 8.80 -5.92 22.54
N LEU A 184 8.40 -6.08 21.27
CA LEU A 184 8.89 -7.14 20.40
C LEU A 184 10.33 -6.87 19.98
N ASP A 185 11.09 -7.95 19.81
CA ASP A 185 12.47 -7.93 19.32
C ASP A 185 12.49 -7.75 17.79
N PHE A 186 12.24 -6.52 17.35
CA PHE A 186 12.25 -6.11 15.94
C PHE A 186 12.78 -4.68 15.83
N ASP A 187 13.68 -4.43 14.88
CA ASP A 187 14.24 -3.09 14.66
C ASP A 187 13.29 -2.19 13.85
N TYR A 188 12.25 -1.72 14.54
CA TYR A 188 11.25 -0.83 13.97
C TYR A 188 11.84 0.49 13.47
N ALA A 189 12.92 1.00 14.08
CA ALA A 189 13.53 2.26 13.67
C ALA A 189 14.22 2.13 12.30
N SER A 190 15.01 1.07 12.12
CA SER A 190 15.62 0.76 10.82
C SER A 190 14.56 0.46 9.76
N TYR A 191 13.53 -0.32 10.11
CA TYR A 191 12.42 -0.61 9.20
C TYR A 191 11.68 0.67 8.77
N ALA A 192 11.42 1.59 9.71
CA ALA A 192 10.79 2.89 9.41
C ALA A 192 11.61 3.71 8.41
N ALA A 193 12.93 3.77 8.60
CA ALA A 193 13.85 4.48 7.70
C ALA A 193 13.90 3.83 6.31
N ILE A 194 13.97 2.50 6.24
CA ILE A 194 13.97 1.74 4.97
C ILE A 194 12.67 2.01 4.19
N ARG A 195 11.50 1.91 4.85
CA ARG A 195 10.21 2.20 4.22
C ARG A 195 10.15 3.67 3.75
N TYR A 196 10.65 4.62 4.52
CA TYR A 196 10.70 6.03 4.12
C TYR A 196 11.56 6.27 2.87
N GLU A 197 12.71 5.61 2.76
CA GLU A 197 13.55 5.68 1.56
C GLU A 197 12.83 5.11 0.32
N GLN A 198 12.05 4.03 0.48
CA GLN A 198 11.25 3.48 -0.61
C GLN A 198 10.08 4.39 -0.99
N TYR A 199 9.44 5.06 -0.02
CA TYR A 199 8.44 6.09 -0.28
C TYR A 199 8.98 7.13 -1.27
N LYS A 200 10.17 7.68 -1.00
CA LYS A 200 10.81 8.67 -1.89
C LYS A 200 11.06 8.11 -3.28
N LYS A 201 11.64 6.90 -3.38
CA LYS A 201 11.93 6.25 -4.68
C LYS A 201 10.66 6.02 -5.52
N CYS A 202 9.59 5.51 -4.90
CA CYS A 202 8.32 5.27 -5.57
C CYS A 202 7.66 6.58 -6.03
N LEU A 203 7.71 7.62 -5.18
CA LEU A 203 7.19 8.96 -5.53
C LEU A 203 8.00 9.59 -6.67
N ASP A 204 9.32 9.48 -6.64
CA ASP A 204 10.20 9.97 -7.71
C ASP A 204 9.94 9.24 -9.04
N SER A 205 9.69 7.93 -8.99
CA SER A 205 9.29 7.15 -10.17
C SER A 205 7.96 7.66 -10.75
N TYR A 206 6.95 7.89 -9.89
CA TYR A 206 5.67 8.44 -10.33
C TYR A 206 5.82 9.82 -10.98
N CYS A 207 6.53 10.73 -10.30
CA CYS A 207 6.74 12.09 -10.78
C CYS A 207 7.58 12.14 -12.06
N SER A 208 8.50 11.20 -12.27
CA SER A 208 9.30 11.10 -13.49
C SER A 208 8.47 10.64 -14.67
N ASP A 209 7.56 9.70 -14.47
CA ASP A 209 6.65 9.22 -15.51
C ASP A 209 5.61 10.29 -15.91
N LEU A 210 5.32 11.28 -15.05
CA LEU A 210 4.47 12.44 -15.40
C LEU A 210 5.18 13.49 -16.28
N ARG A 211 6.52 13.50 -16.32
CA ARG A 211 7.32 14.47 -17.07
C ARG A 211 7.66 14.02 -18.50
N ASN A 212 7.44 12.75 -18.80
CA ASN A 212 7.68 12.12 -20.10
C ASN A 212 6.37 11.92 -20.85
#